data_AF-A0A317RGA7-F1
#
_entry.id   AF-A0A317RGA7-F1
#
_cell.length_a   1.000
_cell.length_b   1.000
_cell.length_c   1.000
_cell.angle_alpha   90.00
_cell.angle_beta   90.00
_cell.angle_gamma   90.00
#
_symmetry.space_group_name_H-M   'P 1'
#
loop_
_entity.id
_entity.type
_entity.pdbx_description
1 polymer ?
#
loop_
_entity_poly.entity_id
_entity_poly.type
_entity_poly.pdbx_seq_one_letter_code
_entity_poly.pdbx_strand_id
1 'polypeptide(L)' 'MTLDQTPAGIGIEHRFSPLSAAFGEGAGWAAGFLQGAYQQWFDAAGADGLRVQPAAPLDGLGSMRLRLASA' A
#
# COMPACT_ATOMS: atom_id res chain seq x y z
N MET A 1 4.44 9.78 1.41
CA MET A 1 4.60 8.39 1.88
C MET A 1 5.64 8.39 2.99
N THR A 2 5.41 7.61 4.04
CA THR A 2 6.39 7.35 5.10
C THR A 2 6.62 5.85 5.24
N LEU A 3 7.84 5.48 5.63
CA LEU A 3 8.27 4.12 5.90
C LEU A 3 8.75 4.04 7.35
N ASP A 4 8.31 3.02 8.07
CA ASP A 4 8.74 2.75 9.44
C ASP A 4 9.12 1.28 9.57
N GLN A 5 10.24 0.97 10.22
CA GLN A 5 10.72 -0.39 10.39
C GLN A 5 10.42 -0.89 11.81
N THR A 6 9.79 -2.05 11.89
CA THR A 6 9.50 -2.76 13.13
C THR A 6 10.02 -4.20 13.04
N PRO A 7 10.12 -4.94 14.17
CA PRO A 7 10.42 -6.37 14.13
C PRO A 7 9.42 -7.19 13.30
N ALA A 8 8.19 -6.68 13.12
CA ALA A 8 7.13 -7.33 12.37
C ALA A 8 7.13 -7.01 10.86
N GLY A 9 8.12 -6.24 10.38
CA GLY A 9 8.25 -5.80 8.98
C GLY A 9 8.28 -4.28 8.83
N ILE A 10 8.10 -3.81 7.59
CA ILE A 10 8.10 -2.39 7.24
C ILE A 10 6.66 -1.89 7.11
N GLY A 11 6.27 -0.93 7.94
CA GLY A 11 5.02 -0.18 7.80
C GLY A 11 5.12 0.83 6.68
N ILE A 12 4.08 0.91 5.85
CA ILE A 12 3.98 1.80 4.70
C ILE A 12 2.74 2.66 4.89
N GLU A 13 2.91 3.98 4.96
CA GLU A 13 1.79 4.90 5.01
C GLU A 13 1.69 5.69 3.70
N HIS A 14 0.67 5.36 2.92
CA HIS A 14 0.26 6.11 1.74
C HIS A 14 -0.79 7.14 2.15
N ARG A 15 -0.67 8.38 1.65
CA ARG A 15 -1.62 9.46 1.96
C ARG A 15 -2.05 10.16 0.69
N PHE A 16 -3.33 10.52 0.64
CA PHE A 16 -3.91 11.37 -0.40
C PHE A 16 -3.75 10.82 -1.81
N SER A 17 -4.07 9.53 -2.00
CA SER A 17 -4.12 8.94 -3.33
C SER A 17 -5.06 9.75 -4.23
N PRO A 18 -4.63 10.14 -5.44
CA PRO A 18 -5.49 10.84 -6.38
C PRO A 18 -6.59 9.92 -6.92
N LEU A 19 -6.50 8.59 -6.71
CA LEU A 19 -7.43 7.62 -7.27
C LEU A 19 -8.86 7.83 -6.78
N SER A 20 -9.04 8.12 -5.48
CA SER A 20 -10.37 8.40 -4.94
C SER A 20 -10.95 9.71 -5.50
N ALA A 21 -10.11 10.73 -5.69
CA ALA A 21 -10.53 12.01 -6.27
C ALA A 21 -10.83 11.91 -7.78
N ALA A 22 -10.06 11.10 -8.52
CA ALA A 22 -10.20 10.94 -9.96
C ALA A 22 -11.35 10.00 -10.36
N PHE A 23 -11.62 8.97 -9.55
CA PHE A 23 -12.56 7.90 -9.91
C PHE A 23 -13.81 7.83 -9.02
N GLY A 24 -13.88 8.61 -7.92
CA GLY A 24 -15.07 8.69 -7.07
C GLY A 24 -15.55 7.32 -6.58
N GLU A 25 -16.87 7.08 -6.63
CA GLU A 25 -17.49 5.80 -6.25
C GLU A 25 -17.01 4.60 -7.10
N GLY A 26 -16.44 4.85 -8.29
CA GLY A 26 -15.84 3.82 -9.14
C GLY A 26 -14.49 3.30 -8.65
N ALA A 27 -13.93 3.86 -7.58
CA ALA A 27 -12.59 3.54 -7.07
C ALA A 27 -12.51 2.29 -6.17
N GLY A 28 -13.48 1.37 -6.23
CA GLY A 28 -13.47 0.14 -5.41
C GLY A 28 -12.22 -0.74 -5.60
N TRP A 29 -11.54 -0.60 -6.74
CA TRP A 29 -10.29 -1.30 -7.06
C TRP A 29 -9.03 -0.61 -6.51
N ALA A 30 -9.13 0.62 -6.01
CA ALA A 30 -7.97 1.46 -5.69
C ALA A 30 -7.07 0.85 -4.60
N ALA A 31 -7.66 0.20 -3.59
CA ALA A 31 -6.88 -0.49 -2.55
C ALA A 31 -6.02 -1.62 -3.14
N GLY A 32 -6.58 -2.45 -4.01
CA GLY A 32 -5.86 -3.53 -4.68
C GLY A 32 -4.79 -3.00 -5.63
N PHE A 33 -5.07 -1.92 -6.37
CA PHE A 33 -4.09 -1.26 -7.22
C PHE A 33 -2.89 -0.73 -6.41
N LEU A 34 -3.14 -0.02 -5.30
CA LEU A 34 -2.08 0.49 -4.45
C LEU A 34 -1.24 -0.64 -3.86
N GLN A 35 -1.87 -1.73 -3.40
CA GLN A 35 -1.15 -2.91 -2.93
C GLN A 35 -0.22 -3.48 -4.02
N GLY A 36 -0.73 -3.66 -5.23
CA GLY A 36 0.05 -4.18 -6.36
C GLY A 36 1.20 -3.25 -6.78
N ALA A 37 0.96 -1.93 -6.84
CA ALA A 37 1.99 -0.95 -7.13
C ALA A 37 3.14 -1.00 -6.11
N TYR A 38 2.79 -1.06 -4.82
CA TYR A 38 3.79 -1.20 -3.76
C TYR A 38 4.54 -2.54 -3.85
N GLN A 39 3.84 -3.65 -4.11
CA GLN A 39 4.50 -4.95 -4.31
C GLN A 39 5.53 -4.86 -5.44
N GLN A 40 5.13 -4.33 -6.61
CA GLN A 40 6.01 -4.22 -7.76
C GLN A 40 7.23 -3.33 -7.48
N TRP A 41 7.06 -2.23 -6.74
CA TRP A 41 8.19 -1.37 -6.36
C TRP A 41 9.16 -2.07 -5.40
N PHE A 42 8.66 -2.85 -4.45
CA PHE A 42 9.53 -3.60 -3.53
C PHE A 42 10.21 -4.79 -4.23
N ASP A 43 9.51 -5.49 -5.10
CA ASP A 43 10.09 -6.55 -5.93
C ASP A 43 11.24 -5.99 -6.79
N ALA A 44 11.04 -4.84 -7.44
CA ALA A 44 12.08 -4.17 -8.22
C ALA A 44 13.27 -3.68 -7.36
N ALA A 45 13.07 -3.49 -6.05
CA ALA A 45 14.11 -3.15 -5.09
C ALA A 45 14.81 -4.37 -4.48
N GLY A 46 14.48 -5.60 -4.91
CA GLY A 46 15.09 -6.84 -4.43
C GLY A 46 14.47 -7.40 -3.14
N ALA A 47 13.22 -7.05 -2.83
CA ALA A 47 12.49 -7.58 -1.66
C ALA A 47 11.94 -9.00 -1.89
N ASP A 48 12.76 -9.89 -2.47
CA ASP A 48 12.36 -11.27 -2.76
C ASP A 48 11.87 -11.99 -1.51
N GLY A 49 10.76 -12.72 -1.63
CA GLY A 49 10.14 -13.44 -0.51
C GLY A 49 9.32 -12.57 0.45
N LEU A 50 9.28 -11.26 0.26
CA LEU A 50 8.41 -10.36 1.00
C LEU A 50 7.10 -10.07 0.23
N ARG A 51 6.05 -9.75 0.99
CA ARG A 51 4.71 -9.45 0.50
C ARG A 51 4.16 -8.19 1.12
N VAL A 52 3.56 -7.36 0.28
CA VAL A 52 2.79 -6.19 0.68
C VAL A 52 1.37 -6.63 1.02
N GLN A 53 0.99 -6.39 2.28
CA GLN A 53 -0.30 -6.73 2.85
C GLN A 53 -1.03 -5.47 3.30
N PRO A 54 -2.35 -5.34 3.10
CA PRO A 54 -3.13 -4.26 3.71
C PRO A 54 -3.07 -4.37 5.24
N ALA A 55 -2.72 -3.27 5.91
CA ALA A 55 -2.75 -3.15 7.36
C ALA A 55 -4.00 -2.38 7.85
N ALA A 56 -4.57 -1.54 6.98
CA ALA A 56 -5.86 -0.90 7.15
C ALA A 56 -6.54 -0.69 5.79
N PRO A 57 -7.88 -0.58 5.74
CA PRO A 57 -8.61 -0.22 4.52
C PRO A 57 -8.18 1.15 3.98
N LEU A 58 -8.39 1.38 2.68
CA LEU A 58 -8.30 2.70 2.08
C LEU A 58 -9.41 3.59 2.66
N ASP A 59 -9.05 4.76 3.18
CA ASP A 59 -10.01 5.71 3.75
C ASP A 59 -10.58 6.67 2.70
N GLY A 60 -11.58 7.46 3.11
CA GLY A 60 -12.25 8.44 2.24
C GLY A 60 -11.35 9.58 1.75
N LEU A 61 -10.16 9.75 2.34
CA LEU A 61 -9.16 10.72 1.89
C LEU A 61 -8.14 10.10 0.93
N GLY A 62 -8.32 8.84 0.55
CA GLY A 62 -7.38 8.11 -0.30
C GLY A 62 -6.09 7.72 0.42
N SER A 63 -6.11 7.61 1.76
CA SER A 63 -4.95 7.17 2.54
C SER A 63 -5.09 5.70 2.92
N MET A 64 -3.96 4.97 2.94
CA MET A 64 -3.94 3.54 3.23
C MET A 64 -2.67 3.16 3.98
N ARG A 65 -2.81 2.24 4.94
CA ARG A 65 -1.67 1.62 5.61
C ARG A 65 -1.45 0.23 5.05
N LEU A 66 -0.22 -0.05 4.66
CA LEU A 66 0.24 -1.36 4.23
C LEU A 66 1.41 -1.80 5.10
N ARG A 67 1.77 -3.06 4.97
CA ARG A 67 2.96 -3.64 5.58
C ARG A 67 3.68 -4.52 4.57
N LEU A 68 4.99 -4.38 4.49
CA LEU A 68 5.87 -5.35 3.84
C LEU A 68 6.39 -6.32 4.90
N ALA A 69 6.08 -7.60 4.76
CA ALA A 69 6.53 -8.66 5.67
C ALA A 69 6.80 -9.94 4.88
N SER A 70 7.42 -10.95 5.50
CA SER A 70 7.50 -12.28 4.89
C SER A 70 6.10 -12.79 4.55
N ALA A 71 5.98 -13.51 3.42
CA ALA A 71 4.74 -14.18 3.01
C ALA A 71 4.18 -15.09 4.11
#